data_AF-A0A7X7UYU4-F1
#
_entry.id   AF-A0A7X7UYU4-F1
#
_cell.length_a   1.000
_cell.length_b   1.000
_cell.length_c   1.000
_cell.angle_alpha   90.00
_cell.angle_beta   90.00
_cell.angle_gamma   90.00
#
_symmetry.space_group_name_H-M   'P 1'
#
loop_
_entity.id
_entity.type
_entity.pdbx_description
1 polymer ?
#
loop_
_entity_poly.entity_id
_entity_poly.type
_entity_poly.pdbx_seq_one_letter_code
_entity_poly.pdbx_strand_id
1 'polypeptide(L)' 'MNFTILGGGGAVGTELARELGRESHHLTIVSRNPKKVNKSDEIISADILDSVKLD' A
#
# COMPACT_ATOMS: atom_id res chain seq x y z
N MET A 1 8.82 -6.84 10.01
CA MET A 1 7.48 -7.44 9.78
C MET A 1 6.93 -6.97 8.44
N ASN A 2 5.92 -7.65 7.91
CA ASN A 2 5.29 -7.32 6.63
C ASN A 2 3.91 -6.72 6.91
N PHE A 3 3.61 -5.57 6.29
CA PHE A 3 2.29 -4.94 6.38
C PHE A 3 1.69 -4.72 5.01
N THR A 4 0.39 -4.95 4.91
CA THR A 4 -0.39 -4.64 3.71
C THR A 4 -1.38 -3.54 4.06
N ILE A 5 -1.36 -2.45 3.29
CA ILE A 5 -2.24 -1.29 3.50
C ILE A 5 -3.29 -1.27 2.39
N LEU A 6 -4.52 -1.65 2.73
CA LEU A 6 -5.67 -1.55 1.83
C LEU A 6 -6.18 -0.11 1.78
N GLY A 7 -6.40 0.43 0.58
CA GLY A 7 -6.67 1.86 0.41
C GLY A 7 -5.43 2.74 0.65
N GLY A 8 -4.23 2.16 0.60
CA GLY A 8 -2.99 2.83 0.99
C GLY A 8 -2.58 4.01 0.12
N GLY A 9 -3.18 4.18 -1.06
CA GLY A 9 -2.94 5.32 -1.95
C GLY A 9 -3.60 6.65 -1.51
N GLY A 10 -4.39 6.66 -0.43
CA GLY A 10 -4.98 7.87 0.13
C GLY A 10 -4.05 8.62 1.11
N ALA A 11 -4.50 9.77 1.61
CA ALA A 11 -3.71 10.62 2.51
C ALA A 11 -3.24 9.87 3.78
N VAL A 12 -4.16 9.23 4.50
CA VAL A 12 -3.84 8.49 5.74
C VAL A 12 -2.93 7.29 5.45
N GLY A 13 -3.21 6.53 4.39
CA GLY A 13 -2.42 5.38 3.99
C GLY A 13 -0.98 5.74 3.62
N THR A 14 -0.81 6.89 2.97
CA THR A 14 0.51 7.42 2.59
C THR A 14 1.33 7.81 3.82
N GLU A 15 0.72 8.52 4.77
CA GLU A 15 1.39 8.90 6.01
C GLU A 15 1.77 7.67 6.84
N LEU A 16 0.86 6.69 6.95
CA LEU A 16 1.12 5.44 7.65
C LEU A 16 2.26 4.64 6.99
N ALA A 17 2.26 4.53 5.66
CA ALA A 17 3.32 3.84 4.93
C ALA A 17 4.69 4.50 5.15
N ARG A 18 4.74 5.83 5.25
CA ARG A 18 6.00 6.53 5.51
C ARG A 18 6.52 6.26 6.92
N GLU A 19 5.67 6.31 7.94
CA GLU A 19 6.11 6.05 9.32
C GLU A 19 6.53 4.58 9.51
N LEU A 20 5.77 3.62 8.97
CA LEU A 20 6.16 2.20 9.02
C LEU A 20 7.45 1.92 8.24
N GLY A 21 7.67 2.64 7.14
CA GLY A 21 8.90 2.54 6.35
C GLY A 21 10.16 3.01 7.09
N ARG A 22 10.04 3.95 8.04
CA ARG A 22 11.16 4.38 8.91
C ARG A 22 11.64 3.27 9.82
N GLU A 23 10.75 2.38 10.22
CA GLU A 23 11.05 1.21 11.04
C GLU A 23 11.49 -0.01 10.19
N SER A 24 11.81 0.20 8.90
CA SER A 24 12.30 -0.83 7.98
C SER A 24 11.33 -2.01 7.77
N HIS A 25 10.02 -1.76 7.87
CA HIS A 25 9.00 -2.73 7.51
C HIS A 25 8.90 -2.91 6.00
N HIS A 26 8.55 -4.13 5.57
CA HIS A 26 8.19 -4.38 4.17
C HIS A 26 6.71 -4.07 4.00
N LEU A 27 6.40 -3.23 3.02
CA LEU A 27 5.06 -2.69 2.82
C LEU A 27 4.53 -3.07 1.45
N THR A 28 3.27 -3.50 1.42
CA THR A 28 2.49 -3.65 0.20
C THR A 28 1.34 -2.66 0.22
N ILE A 29 1.32 -1.73 -0.72
CA ILE A 29 0.27 -0.70 -0.84
C ILE A 29 -0.75 -1.17 -1.88
N VAL A 30 -2.01 -1.34 -1.44
CA VAL A 30 -3.11 -1.78 -2.31
C VAL A 30 -4.09 -0.64 -2.50
N SER A 31 -4.34 -0.24 -3.75
CA SER A 31 -5.38 0.73 -4.10
C SER A 31 -5.66 0.73 -5.60
N ARG A 32 -6.66 1.47 -6.06
CA ARG A 32 -7.00 1.57 -7.50
C ARG A 32 -5.93 2.26 -8.35
N ASN A 33 -5.09 3.10 -7.74
CA ASN A 33 -3.98 3.77 -8.41
C ASN A 33 -2.83 3.93 -7.41
N PRO A 34 -2.16 2.82 -7.06
CA PRO A 34 -1.19 2.81 -5.98
C PRO A 34 0.08 3.52 -6.43
N LYS A 35 0.76 4.14 -5.47
CA LYS A 35 2.08 4.75 -5.67
C LYS A 35 2.98 4.29 -4.54
N LYS A 36 4.26 4.08 -4.87
CA LYS A 36 5.28 3.83 -3.88
C LYS A 36 5.45 5.07 -3.01
N VAL A 37 5.46 4.88 -1.70
CA VAL A 37 5.78 5.93 -0.72
C VAL A 37 7.25 5.83 -0.34
N ASN A 38 7.75 4.60 -0.16
CA ASN A 38 9.15 4.27 0.04
C ASN A 38 9.69 3.43 -1.13
N LYS A 39 11.01 3.41 -1.29
CA LYS A 39 11.67 2.68 -2.40
C LYS A 39 11.40 1.17 -2.37
N SER A 40 11.33 0.61 -1.17
CA SER A 40 11.12 -0.82 -0.91
C SER A 40 9.66 -1.25 -0.99
N ASP A 41 8.72 -0.32 -1.16
CA ASP A 41 7.30 -0.68 -1.21
C ASP A 41 7.00 -1.52 -2.44
N GLU A 42 6.18 -2.54 -2.23
CA GLU A 42 5.43 -3.22 -3.28
C GLU A 42 4.08 -2.52 -3.47
N ILE A 43 3.57 -2.53 -4.70
CA ILE A 43 2.29 -1.91 -5.03
C ILE A 43 1.40 -2.91 -5.75
N ILE A 44 0.12 -2.94 -5.37
CA ILE A 44 -0.89 -3.76 -6.02
C ILE A 44 -2.04 -2.84 -6.43
N SER A 45 -2.32 -2.85 -7.73
CA SER A 45 -3.46 -2.11 -8.27
C SER A 45 -4.71 -2.98 -8.14
N ALA A 46 -5.63 -2.60 -7.27
CA ALA A 46 -6.89 -3.32 -7.08
C ALA A 46 -8.02 -2.38 -6.63
N ASP A 47 -9.23 -2.68 -7.06
CA ASP A 47 -10.44 -2.11 -6.46
C ASP A 47 -10.94 -3.04 -5.37
N ILE A 48 -10.83 -2.62 -4.11
CA ILE A 48 -11.18 -3.43 -2.94
C ILE A 48 -12.69 -3.71 -2.82
N LEU A 49 -13.52 -2.99 -3.59
CA LEU A 49 -14.95 -3.25 -3.67
C LEU A 49 -15.30 -4.28 -4.76
N ASP A 50 -14.34 -4.63 -5.62
CA ASP A 50 -14.47 -5.65 -6.65
C ASP A 50 -13.86 -6.97 -6.16
N SER A 51 -14.71 -7.92 -5.78
CA SER A 51 -14.28 -9.23 -5.25
C SER A 51 -13.66 -10.16 -6.30
N VAL A 52 -13.63 -9.77 -7.59
CA VAL A 52 -13.20 -10.64 -8.72
C VAL A 52 -11.93 -10.15 -9.41
N LYS A 53 -11.46 -8.92 -9.15
CA LYS A 53 -10.23 -8.40 -9.78
C LYS A 53 -9.01 -8.45 -8.87
N LEU A 54 -8.28 -9.56 -8.97
CA LEU A 54 -6.85 -9.61 -8.71
C LEU A 54 -6.20 -9.97 -10.05
N ASP A 55 -5.68 -8.95 -10.75
CA ASP A 55 -4.81 -9.13 -11.93
C ASP A 55 -3.37 -9.41 -11.49
#